data_AF-A0A9E0NDF8-F1
#
_entry.id   AF-A0A9E0NDF8-F1
#
_cell.length_a   1.000
_cell.length_b   1.000
_cell.length_c   1.000
_cell.angle_alpha   90.00
_cell.angle_beta   90.00
_cell.angle_gamma   90.00
#
_symmetry.space_group_name_H-M   'P 1'
#
loop_
_entity.id
_entity.type
_entity.pdbx_description
1 polymer ?
#
loop_
_entity_poly.entity_id
_entity_poly.type
_entity_poly.pdbx_seq_one_letter_code
_entity_poly.pdbx_strand_id
1 'polypeptide(L)'
;MRTLAPCVLATSVWLGAPGCTAEAPTDPSWQEDVLPILVAHCSRCHAQPAHIAPDLLQWVSYDDVTGPGDATFYGAASNAMALVDSIRTGYMPKDGRFPPDEVAVQTLANWAAAGAARGPTRVGNHTPTLTVRELSRDGATVVLEVETADEDGDFVVGQLLARPAAGGADTVVALLPSGRAQLTLDLSALPPGRYVLQARLDDGGGFGNIDAGELMVGGAR
;
A
#
# COMPACT_ATOMS: atom_id res chain seq x y z
N MET A 1 5.79 50.22 52.30
CA MET A 1 5.00 50.56 51.10
C MET A 1 5.57 49.78 49.92
N ARG A 2 4.92 48.70 49.50
CA ARG A 2 5.30 47.90 48.32
C ARG A 2 4.15 47.98 47.33
N THR A 3 4.41 48.56 46.17
CA THR A 3 3.49 48.73 45.05
C THR A 3 3.33 47.40 44.31
N LEU A 4 2.08 46.97 44.12
CA LEU A 4 1.71 45.82 43.29
C LEU A 4 1.68 46.25 41.82
N ALA A 5 2.37 45.51 40.96
CA ALA A 5 2.31 45.68 39.50
C ALA A 5 1.02 45.03 38.95
N PRO A 6 0.33 45.65 37.98
CA PRO A 6 -0.90 45.12 37.42
C PRO A 6 -0.62 43.96 36.46
N CYS A 7 -1.35 42.86 36.66
CA CYS A 7 -1.38 41.71 35.78
C CYS A 7 -2.23 42.06 34.54
N VAL A 8 -1.58 42.30 33.40
CA VAL A 8 -2.26 42.51 32.11
C VAL A 8 -2.53 41.13 31.51
N LEU A 9 -3.79 40.70 31.54
CA LEU A 9 -4.28 39.54 30.79
C LEU A 9 -4.33 39.92 29.31
N ALA A 10 -3.38 39.43 28.52
CA ALA A 10 -3.44 39.49 27.06
C ALA A 10 -4.39 38.40 26.55
N THR A 11 -5.58 38.80 26.10
CA THR A 11 -6.52 37.96 25.36
C THR A 11 -5.99 37.78 23.93
N SER A 12 -5.35 36.64 23.67
CA SER A 12 -4.99 36.24 22.31
C SER A 12 -6.23 35.82 21.53
N VAL A 13 -6.72 36.70 20.66
CA VAL A 13 -7.71 36.36 19.63
C VAL A 13 -7.01 35.49 18.59
N TRP A 14 -7.33 34.20 18.57
CA TRP A 14 -6.98 33.31 17.46
C TRP A 14 -7.88 33.68 16.27
N LEU A 15 -7.35 34.49 15.35
CA LEU A 15 -7.90 34.66 14.02
C LEU A 15 -7.73 33.33 13.26
N GLY A 16 -8.84 32.66 12.97
CA GLY A 16 -8.86 31.49 12.10
C GLY A 16 -8.27 31.86 10.75
N ALA A 17 -7.24 31.13 10.34
CA ALA A 17 -6.73 31.21 8.98
C ALA A 17 -7.86 30.82 8.01
N PRO A 18 -8.10 31.57 6.92
CA PRO A 18 -9.00 31.13 5.87
C PRO A 18 -8.48 29.78 5.37
N GLY A 19 -9.36 28.77 5.35
CA GLY A 19 -9.04 27.47 4.79
C GLY A 19 -8.57 27.66 3.36
N CYS A 20 -7.27 27.53 3.14
CA CYS A 20 -6.70 27.43 1.81
C CYS A 20 -7.39 26.25 1.14
N THR A 21 -8.26 26.52 0.17
CA THR A 21 -8.68 25.51 -0.80
C THR A 21 -7.42 25.15 -1.56
N ALA A 22 -6.80 24.02 -1.21
CA ALA A 22 -5.63 23.52 -1.92
C ALA A 22 -6.01 23.37 -3.40
N GLU A 23 -5.24 23.99 -4.28
CA GLU A 23 -5.38 23.80 -5.73
C GLU A 23 -4.72 22.47 -6.10
N ALA A 24 -5.27 21.77 -7.10
CA ALA A 24 -4.69 20.53 -7.58
C ALA A 24 -3.32 20.79 -8.23
N PRO A 25 -2.25 20.05 -7.88
CA PRO A 25 -0.94 20.22 -8.50
C PRO A 25 -1.01 20.00 -10.02
N THR A 26 -0.28 20.81 -10.78
CA THR A 26 -0.23 20.67 -12.25
C THR A 26 0.63 19.49 -12.71
N ASP A 27 1.59 19.07 -11.89
CA ASP A 27 2.47 17.92 -12.14
C ASP A 27 2.55 17.05 -10.87
N PRO A 28 1.49 16.27 -10.56
CA PRO A 28 1.45 15.48 -9.34
C PRO A 28 2.42 14.30 -9.39
N SER A 29 3.00 13.96 -8.25
CA SER A 29 3.80 12.75 -8.05
C SER A 29 2.95 11.62 -7.46
N TRP A 30 3.39 10.38 -7.67
CA TRP A 30 2.70 9.23 -7.11
C TRP A 30 2.66 9.27 -5.58
N GLN A 31 3.81 9.43 -4.95
CA GLN A 31 3.93 9.22 -3.52
C GLN A 31 3.35 10.37 -2.70
N GLU A 32 3.57 11.62 -3.12
CA GLU A 32 3.12 12.78 -2.34
C GLU A 32 1.65 13.16 -2.62
N ASP A 33 1.20 13.03 -3.86
CA ASP A 33 -0.09 13.58 -4.28
C ASP A 33 -1.16 12.50 -4.52
N VAL A 34 -0.79 11.38 -5.14
CA VAL A 34 -1.76 10.39 -5.63
C VAL A 34 -2.04 9.29 -4.61
N LEU A 35 -1.00 8.65 -4.08
CA LEU A 35 -1.14 7.55 -3.14
C LEU A 35 -2.00 7.93 -1.91
N PRO A 36 -1.84 9.12 -1.29
CA PRO A 36 -2.70 9.51 -0.17
C PRO A 36 -4.19 9.58 -0.54
N ILE A 37 -4.52 10.02 -1.75
CA ILE A 37 -5.91 10.04 -2.26
C ILE A 37 -6.43 8.61 -2.38
N LEU A 38 -5.66 7.71 -2.99
CA LEU A 38 -6.09 6.32 -3.21
C LEU A 38 -6.19 5.54 -1.88
N VAL A 39 -5.32 5.83 -0.92
CA VAL A 39 -5.41 5.26 0.43
C VAL A 39 -6.67 5.75 1.14
N ALA A 40 -6.98 7.04 1.08
CA ALA A 40 -8.16 7.61 1.73
C ALA A 40 -9.49 7.15 1.11
N HIS A 41 -9.54 7.01 -0.22
CA HIS A 41 -10.80 6.84 -0.95
C HIS A 41 -11.01 5.46 -1.56
N CYS A 42 -9.94 4.69 -1.84
CA CYS A 42 -10.02 3.45 -2.63
C CYS A 42 -9.58 2.20 -1.85
N SER A 43 -8.62 2.32 -0.94
CA SER A 43 -7.99 1.18 -0.24
C SER A 43 -8.98 0.25 0.45
N ARG A 44 -10.07 0.78 1.01
CA ARG A 44 -11.05 -0.02 1.76
C ARG A 44 -11.66 -1.15 0.93
N CYS A 45 -11.80 -0.96 -0.38
CA CYS A 45 -12.40 -1.95 -1.28
C CYS A 45 -11.37 -2.60 -2.21
N HIS A 46 -10.28 -1.89 -2.51
CA HIS A 46 -9.27 -2.27 -3.52
C HIS A 46 -7.87 -2.55 -2.94
N ALA A 47 -7.73 -2.60 -1.62
CA ALA A 47 -6.51 -3.07 -0.97
C ALA A 47 -6.75 -4.40 -0.26
N GLN A 48 -5.69 -5.20 -0.17
CA GLN A 48 -5.64 -6.39 0.67
C GLN A 48 -5.66 -5.99 2.16
N PRO A 49 -6.24 -6.81 3.06
CA PRO A 49 -6.92 -8.09 2.81
C PRO A 49 -8.44 -7.95 2.58
N ALA A 50 -8.98 -6.72 2.53
CA ALA A 50 -10.42 -6.50 2.49
C ALA A 50 -11.05 -6.94 1.15
N HIS A 51 -10.35 -6.69 0.01
CA HIS A 51 -10.67 -7.17 -1.35
C HIS A 51 -12.18 -7.39 -1.63
N ILE A 52 -12.97 -6.35 -1.39
CA ILE A 52 -14.43 -6.38 -1.59
C ILE A 52 -14.75 -6.23 -3.10
N ALA A 53 -13.89 -5.52 -3.83
CA ALA A 53 -13.99 -5.33 -5.27
C ALA A 53 -13.27 -6.44 -6.04
N PRO A 54 -13.57 -6.64 -7.35
CA PRO A 54 -12.95 -7.69 -8.16
C PRO A 54 -11.42 -7.69 -8.06
N ASP A 55 -10.86 -8.89 -7.92
CA ASP A 55 -9.52 -9.13 -7.36
C ASP A 55 -8.35 -8.51 -8.11
N LEU A 56 -8.52 -8.00 -9.33
CA LEU A 56 -7.38 -7.66 -10.19
C LEU A 56 -6.99 -6.17 -10.15
N LEU A 57 -7.67 -5.31 -9.39
CA LEU A 57 -7.35 -3.88 -9.32
C LEU A 57 -6.80 -3.51 -7.94
N GLN A 58 -5.51 -3.21 -7.87
CA GLN A 58 -4.79 -2.85 -6.65
C GLN A 58 -4.39 -1.37 -6.68
N TRP A 59 -5.36 -0.48 -6.47
CA TRP A 59 -5.18 0.97 -6.61
C TRP A 59 -4.13 1.58 -5.69
N VAL A 60 -3.79 0.93 -4.59
CA VAL A 60 -2.75 1.38 -3.66
C VAL A 60 -1.35 0.89 -4.03
N SER A 61 -1.21 0.17 -5.16
CA SER A 61 0.07 -0.13 -5.80
C SER A 61 0.25 0.77 -7.01
N TYR A 62 1.45 1.30 -7.22
CA TYR A 62 1.74 2.03 -8.45
C TYR A 62 1.86 1.07 -9.65
N ASP A 63 2.71 0.04 -9.50
CA ASP A 63 2.99 -0.95 -10.54
C ASP A 63 2.00 -2.10 -10.52
N ASP A 64 1.89 -2.78 -11.66
CA ASP A 64 1.28 -4.10 -11.74
C ASP A 64 2.12 -5.12 -10.97
N VAL A 65 1.46 -5.98 -10.21
CA VAL A 65 2.11 -7.04 -9.42
C VAL A 65 1.55 -8.41 -9.78
N THR A 66 2.44 -9.39 -9.83
CA THR A 66 2.07 -10.80 -10.02
C THR A 66 1.73 -11.42 -8.68
N GLY A 67 0.50 -11.89 -8.47
CA GLY A 67 0.15 -12.67 -7.28
C GLY A 67 0.39 -14.16 -7.46
N PRO A 68 -0.07 -14.97 -6.49
CA PRO A 68 -0.01 -16.43 -6.58
C PRO A 68 -0.70 -16.96 -7.85
N GLY A 69 -0.12 -18.01 -8.45
CA GLY A 69 -0.65 -18.63 -9.66
C GLY A 69 -0.56 -17.74 -10.92
N ASP A 70 0.41 -16.83 -10.96
CA ASP A 70 0.67 -15.89 -12.07
C ASP A 70 -0.47 -14.90 -12.35
N ALA A 71 -1.39 -14.72 -11.40
CA ALA A 71 -2.44 -13.71 -11.51
C ALA A 71 -1.84 -12.31 -11.57
N THR A 72 -2.29 -11.47 -12.51
CA THR A 72 -1.83 -10.08 -12.61
C THR A 72 -2.81 -9.16 -11.90
N PHE A 73 -2.31 -8.43 -10.91
CA PHE A 73 -3.01 -7.37 -10.20
C PHE A 73 -2.53 -6.05 -10.76
N TYR A 74 -3.42 -5.31 -11.39
CA TYR A 74 -3.08 -4.06 -12.04
C TYR A 74 -2.98 -2.92 -11.03
N GLY A 75 -1.87 -2.19 -11.11
CA GLY A 75 -1.61 -1.02 -10.31
C GLY A 75 -2.31 0.23 -10.86
N ALA A 76 -2.17 1.34 -10.13
CA ALA A 76 -2.76 2.60 -10.50
C ALA A 76 -2.18 3.18 -11.79
N ALA A 77 -0.87 3.03 -12.04
CA ALA A 77 -0.23 3.66 -13.18
C ALA A 77 -0.73 3.09 -14.52
N SER A 78 -0.87 1.76 -14.61
CA SER A 78 -1.36 1.09 -15.82
C SER A 78 -2.83 1.39 -16.13
N ASN A 79 -3.58 1.88 -15.14
CA ASN A 79 -5.03 2.12 -15.22
C ASN A 79 -5.44 3.56 -14.89
N ALA A 80 -4.51 4.52 -14.89
CA ALA A 80 -4.76 5.88 -14.38
C ALA A 80 -5.93 6.59 -15.09
N MET A 81 -6.04 6.46 -16.42
CA MET A 81 -7.16 7.05 -17.17
C MET A 81 -8.50 6.37 -16.86
N ALA A 82 -8.50 5.04 -16.70
CA ALA A 82 -9.71 4.28 -16.37
C ALA A 82 -10.19 4.55 -14.94
N LEU A 83 -9.25 4.78 -14.00
CA LEU A 83 -9.53 5.24 -12.65
C LEU A 83 -10.27 6.58 -12.66
N VAL A 84 -9.74 7.57 -13.38
CA VAL A 84 -10.35 8.92 -13.47
C VAL A 84 -11.73 8.85 -14.13
N ASP A 85 -11.87 8.10 -15.22
CA ASP A 85 -13.16 7.93 -15.91
C ASP A 85 -14.21 7.26 -15.01
N SER A 86 -13.80 6.23 -14.25
CA SER A 86 -14.68 5.53 -13.31
C SER A 86 -15.23 6.46 -12.22
N ILE A 87 -14.43 7.41 -11.76
CA ILE A 87 -14.87 8.41 -10.77
C ILE A 87 -15.82 9.41 -11.42
N ARG A 88 -15.43 10.00 -12.57
CA ARG A 88 -16.20 11.06 -13.24
C ARG A 88 -17.56 10.60 -13.76
N THR A 89 -17.66 9.35 -14.19
CA THR A 89 -18.92 8.74 -14.63
C THR A 89 -19.82 8.33 -13.47
N GLY A 90 -19.34 8.43 -12.22
CA GLY A 90 -20.04 7.95 -11.03
C GLY A 90 -20.08 6.42 -10.93
N TYR A 91 -19.25 5.71 -11.70
CA TYR A 91 -19.14 4.25 -11.59
C TYR A 91 -18.51 3.85 -10.25
N MET A 92 -17.55 4.65 -9.77
CA MET A 92 -16.90 4.54 -8.45
C MET A 92 -17.05 5.84 -7.65
N PRO A 93 -17.14 5.78 -6.31
CA PRO A 93 -17.24 4.58 -5.49
C PRO A 93 -18.63 3.91 -5.59
N LYS A 94 -18.67 2.58 -5.63
CA LYS A 94 -19.91 1.81 -5.88
C LYS A 94 -21.01 2.00 -4.84
N ASP A 95 -20.62 2.18 -3.58
CA ASP A 95 -21.53 2.36 -2.46
C ASP A 95 -21.72 3.84 -2.09
N GLY A 96 -21.15 4.75 -2.90
CA GLY A 96 -21.15 6.19 -2.65
C GLY A 96 -20.36 6.60 -1.41
N ARG A 97 -19.60 5.70 -0.76
CA ARG A 97 -18.85 6.02 0.44
C ARG A 97 -17.50 6.63 0.09
N PHE A 98 -17.13 7.65 0.85
CA PHE A 98 -15.85 8.36 0.73
C PHE A 98 -15.52 8.81 -0.70
N PRO A 99 -16.43 9.50 -1.42
CA PRO A 99 -16.08 10.04 -2.73
C PRO A 99 -14.91 11.03 -2.61
N PRO A 100 -13.92 11.00 -3.51
CA PRO A 100 -12.91 12.05 -3.58
C PRO A 100 -13.58 13.39 -3.91
N ASP A 101 -13.03 14.48 -3.37
CA ASP A 101 -13.48 15.83 -3.73
C ASP A 101 -12.92 16.26 -5.09
N GLU A 102 -13.36 17.42 -5.59
CA GLU A 102 -12.96 17.91 -6.91
C GLU A 102 -11.45 18.12 -7.03
N VAL A 103 -10.78 18.54 -5.94
CA VAL A 103 -9.32 18.73 -5.92
C VAL A 103 -8.63 17.39 -6.09
N ALA A 104 -9.03 16.37 -5.34
CA ALA A 104 -8.51 15.02 -5.47
C ALA A 104 -8.75 14.44 -6.87
N VAL A 105 -9.97 14.59 -7.43
CA VAL A 105 -10.28 14.14 -8.79
C VAL A 105 -9.41 14.86 -9.82
N GLN A 106 -9.19 16.17 -9.67
CA GLN A 106 -8.36 16.94 -10.58
C GLN A 106 -6.87 16.58 -10.45
N THR A 107 -6.37 16.28 -9.25
CA THR A 107 -5.01 15.76 -9.02
C THR A 107 -4.81 14.43 -9.76
N LEU A 108 -5.74 13.48 -9.61
CA LEU A 108 -5.68 12.20 -10.33
C LEU A 108 -5.74 12.41 -11.86
N ALA A 109 -6.55 13.35 -12.32
CA ALA A 109 -6.66 13.67 -13.74
C ALA A 109 -5.38 14.29 -14.31
N ASN A 110 -4.76 15.23 -13.58
CA ASN A 110 -3.49 15.84 -13.97
C ASN A 110 -2.38 14.79 -14.04
N TRP A 111 -2.31 13.92 -13.02
CA TRP A 111 -1.36 12.82 -12.97
C TRP A 111 -1.54 11.85 -14.15
N ALA A 112 -2.76 11.40 -14.41
CA ALA A 112 -3.06 10.51 -15.54
C ALA A 112 -2.71 11.15 -16.89
N ALA A 113 -3.04 12.44 -17.08
CA ALA A 113 -2.72 13.19 -18.29
C ALA A 113 -1.21 13.40 -18.50
N ALA A 114 -0.45 13.51 -17.41
CA ALA A 114 1.02 13.57 -17.43
C ALA A 114 1.69 12.20 -17.67
N GLY A 115 0.90 11.13 -17.92
CA GLY A 115 1.41 9.79 -18.16
C GLY A 115 1.62 8.96 -16.90
N ALA A 116 0.96 9.33 -15.79
CA ALA A 116 0.97 8.62 -14.52
C ALA A 116 2.38 8.44 -13.93
N ALA A 117 3.22 9.48 -14.01
CA ALA A 117 4.60 9.42 -13.56
C ALA A 117 4.71 9.12 -12.05
N ARG A 118 5.63 8.23 -11.66
CA ARG A 118 5.92 7.98 -10.24
C ARG A 118 6.46 9.24 -9.55
N GLY A 119 7.29 10.00 -10.25
CA GLY A 119 8.04 11.10 -9.65
C GLY A 119 9.21 10.59 -8.79
N PRO A 120 9.95 11.51 -8.13
CA PRO A 120 10.97 11.13 -7.15
C PRO A 120 10.32 10.55 -5.89
N THR A 121 11.04 9.67 -5.20
CA THR A 121 10.71 9.30 -3.82
C THR A 121 10.68 10.56 -2.95
N ARG A 122 9.66 10.68 -2.09
CA ARG A 122 9.49 11.85 -1.23
C ARG A 122 10.65 12.02 -0.25
N VAL A 123 10.91 13.26 0.15
CA VAL A 123 11.95 13.54 1.15
C VAL A 123 11.54 12.96 2.49
N GLY A 124 12.45 12.20 3.11
CA GLY A 124 12.20 11.56 4.39
C GLY A 124 11.43 10.25 4.29
N ASN A 125 11.39 9.62 3.10
CA ASN A 125 10.90 8.25 2.96
C ASN A 125 11.77 7.28 3.76
N HIS A 126 11.14 6.36 4.49
CA HIS A 126 11.83 5.26 5.16
C HIS A 126 11.72 3.98 4.33
N THR A 127 12.46 2.92 4.71
CA THR A 127 12.29 1.62 4.05
C THR A 127 11.26 0.83 4.86
N PRO A 128 10.27 0.21 4.22
CA PRO A 128 9.28 -0.57 4.93
C PRO A 128 9.93 -1.77 5.60
N THR A 129 9.26 -2.30 6.60
CA THR A 129 9.68 -3.45 7.38
C THR A 129 8.65 -4.56 7.29
N LEU A 130 9.07 -5.79 7.58
CA LEU A 130 8.19 -6.95 7.68
C LEU A 130 8.56 -7.78 8.90
N THR A 131 7.55 -8.18 9.66
CA THR A 131 7.66 -9.31 10.60
C THR A 131 6.82 -10.48 10.09
N VAL A 132 7.34 -11.70 10.25
CA VAL A 132 6.66 -12.94 9.85
C VAL A 132 6.74 -13.94 11.00
N ARG A 133 5.60 -14.57 11.32
CA ARG A 133 5.50 -15.59 12.36
C ARG A 133 4.59 -16.72 11.90
N GLU A 134 5.10 -17.95 11.86
CA GLU A 134 4.26 -19.13 11.63
C GLU A 134 3.32 -19.34 12.82
N LEU A 135 2.01 -19.35 12.55
CA LEU A 135 0.96 -19.62 13.53
C LEU A 135 0.65 -21.12 13.60
N SER A 136 0.53 -21.77 12.44
CA SER A 136 0.20 -23.18 12.35
C SER A 136 0.66 -23.76 11.01
N ARG A 137 0.73 -25.10 10.99
CA ARG A 137 1.05 -25.88 9.80
C ARG A 137 0.29 -27.20 9.83
N ASP A 138 -0.38 -27.51 8.73
CA ASP A 138 -1.03 -28.80 8.48
C ASP A 138 -0.65 -29.28 7.08
N GLY A 139 0.29 -30.22 7.02
CA GLY A 139 0.86 -30.68 5.75
C GLY A 139 1.48 -29.54 4.92
N ALA A 140 0.89 -29.29 3.76
CA ALA A 140 1.30 -28.23 2.83
C ALA A 140 0.68 -26.85 3.15
N THR A 141 -0.29 -26.79 4.05
CA THR A 141 -0.95 -25.55 4.44
C THR A 141 -0.20 -24.90 5.60
N VAL A 142 0.20 -23.65 5.45
CA VAL A 142 0.89 -22.87 6.48
C VAL A 142 0.12 -21.59 6.74
N VAL A 143 -0.17 -21.30 8.00
CA VAL A 143 -0.74 -20.02 8.40
C VAL A 143 0.36 -19.15 8.97
N LEU A 144 0.58 -17.99 8.35
CA LEU A 144 1.52 -16.97 8.79
C LEU A 144 0.77 -15.78 9.36
N GLU A 145 1.23 -15.22 10.47
CA GLU A 145 0.97 -13.84 10.82
C GLU A 145 2.07 -12.99 10.23
N VAL A 146 1.69 -11.93 9.52
CA VAL A 146 2.59 -10.94 8.95
C VAL A 146 2.22 -9.57 9.45
N GLU A 147 3.20 -8.69 9.55
CA GLU A 147 2.99 -7.26 9.78
C GLU A 147 3.98 -6.48 8.94
N THR A 148 3.46 -5.75 7.94
CA THR A 148 4.21 -4.72 7.23
C THR A 148 4.01 -3.39 7.95
N ALA A 149 5.08 -2.60 8.02
CA ALA A 149 5.02 -1.27 8.62
C ALA A 149 6.06 -0.38 7.98
N ASP A 150 5.73 0.91 7.85
CA ASP A 150 6.70 1.95 7.57
C ASP A 150 6.82 2.89 8.78
N GLU A 151 8.04 3.38 9.04
CA GLU A 151 8.33 4.31 10.14
C GLU A 151 7.62 5.65 9.94
N ASP A 152 7.47 6.09 8.70
CA ASP A 152 6.85 7.37 8.35
C ASP A 152 5.33 7.26 8.15
N GLY A 153 4.79 6.06 8.27
CA GLY A 153 3.36 5.77 8.20
C GLY A 153 2.80 5.58 6.78
N ASP A 154 3.65 5.46 5.77
CA ASP A 154 3.21 5.16 4.41
C ASP A 154 2.50 3.81 4.29
N PHE A 155 1.59 3.74 3.32
CA PHE A 155 0.84 2.52 3.06
C PHE A 155 1.73 1.53 2.31
N VAL A 156 1.93 0.35 2.88
CA VAL A 156 2.84 -0.65 2.32
C VAL A 156 2.06 -1.74 1.58
N VAL A 157 2.47 -2.03 0.36
CA VAL A 157 2.00 -3.19 -0.40
C VAL A 157 3.16 -4.07 -0.80
N GLY A 158 2.90 -5.36 -1.05
CA GLY A 158 3.98 -6.20 -1.56
C GLY A 158 3.60 -7.61 -1.91
N GLN A 159 4.65 -8.40 -2.11
CA GLN A 159 4.60 -9.82 -2.46
C GLN A 159 5.49 -10.59 -1.49
N LEU A 160 5.03 -11.77 -1.07
CA LEU A 160 5.87 -12.76 -0.41
C LEU A 160 6.28 -13.80 -1.45
N LEU A 161 7.59 -13.96 -1.65
CA LEU A 161 8.19 -14.89 -2.59
C LEU A 161 8.83 -16.04 -1.83
N ALA A 162 8.68 -17.25 -2.35
CA ALA A 162 9.45 -18.42 -1.96
C ALA A 162 10.55 -18.65 -2.99
N ARG A 163 11.81 -18.50 -2.55
CA ARG A 163 13.01 -18.75 -3.36
C ARG A 163 13.60 -20.11 -3.01
N PRO A 164 13.70 -21.07 -3.93
CA PRO A 164 14.32 -22.37 -3.65
C PRO A 164 15.79 -22.20 -3.23
N ALA A 165 16.19 -22.75 -2.08
CA ALA A 165 17.58 -22.67 -1.60
C ALA A 165 18.56 -23.42 -2.52
N ALA A 166 18.08 -24.40 -3.29
CA ALA A 166 18.85 -25.11 -4.30
C ALA A 166 19.04 -24.31 -5.61
N GLY A 167 18.46 -23.11 -5.72
CA GLY A 167 18.37 -22.33 -6.95
C GLY A 167 17.14 -22.69 -7.77
N GLY A 168 16.66 -21.74 -8.58
CA GLY A 168 15.44 -21.86 -9.36
C GLY A 168 14.74 -20.51 -9.54
N ALA A 169 13.56 -20.53 -10.15
CA ALA A 169 12.71 -19.35 -10.23
C ALA A 169 12.02 -19.10 -8.88
N ASP A 170 11.89 -17.83 -8.52
CA ASP A 170 11.09 -17.42 -7.36
C ASP A 170 9.61 -17.67 -7.66
N THR A 171 8.84 -18.02 -6.65
CA THR A 171 7.38 -18.17 -6.75
C THR A 171 6.69 -17.22 -5.79
N VAL A 172 5.75 -16.41 -6.27
CA VAL A 172 4.91 -15.58 -5.39
C VAL A 172 3.93 -16.49 -4.67
N VAL A 173 4.04 -16.55 -3.34
CA VAL A 173 3.19 -17.39 -2.49
C VAL A 173 2.08 -16.61 -1.81
N ALA A 174 2.20 -15.28 -1.69
CA ALA A 174 1.14 -14.41 -1.21
C ALA A 174 1.34 -12.96 -1.64
N LEU A 175 0.26 -12.19 -1.61
CA LEU A 175 0.32 -10.73 -1.55
C LEU A 175 0.41 -10.29 -0.08
N LEU A 176 1.20 -9.25 0.18
CA LEU A 176 1.39 -8.66 1.50
C LEU A 176 0.55 -7.39 1.60
N PRO A 177 -0.43 -7.33 2.53
CA PRO A 177 -1.17 -6.11 2.80
C PRO A 177 -0.36 -5.14 3.67
N SER A 178 -0.84 -3.90 3.78
CA SER A 178 -0.34 -2.94 4.78
C SER A 178 -0.81 -3.34 6.18
N GLY A 179 0.08 -3.27 7.17
CA GLY A 179 -0.24 -3.59 8.56
C GLY A 179 -0.27 -5.10 8.84
N ARG A 180 -0.97 -5.48 9.91
CA ARG A 180 -1.03 -6.87 10.39
C ARG A 180 -2.10 -7.68 9.66
N ALA A 181 -1.74 -8.88 9.20
CA ALA A 181 -2.67 -9.82 8.60
C ALA A 181 -2.29 -11.29 8.90
N GLN A 182 -3.25 -12.19 8.70
CA GLN A 182 -2.98 -13.63 8.62
C GLN A 182 -3.08 -14.10 7.17
N LEU A 183 -2.07 -14.83 6.72
CA LEU A 183 -1.99 -15.40 5.38
C LEU A 183 -2.04 -16.91 5.49
N THR A 184 -2.92 -17.53 4.71
CA THR A 184 -2.94 -18.99 4.54
C THR A 184 -2.25 -19.31 3.23
N LEU A 185 -1.08 -19.93 3.32
CA LEU A 185 -0.31 -20.38 2.17
C LEU A 185 -0.65 -21.85 1.87
N ASP A 186 -0.98 -22.14 0.62
CA ASP A 186 -0.98 -23.51 0.10
C ASP A 186 0.32 -23.77 -0.65
N LEU A 187 1.17 -24.60 -0.06
CA LEU A 187 2.50 -24.92 -0.60
C LEU A 187 2.49 -26.20 -1.44
N SER A 188 1.33 -26.78 -1.73
CA SER A 188 1.21 -28.05 -2.47
C SER A 188 1.76 -27.98 -3.90
N ALA A 189 1.77 -26.79 -4.49
CA ALA A 189 2.35 -26.54 -5.81
C ALA A 189 3.89 -26.41 -5.80
N LEU A 190 4.50 -26.22 -4.63
CA LEU A 190 5.95 -26.10 -4.51
C LEU A 190 6.62 -27.48 -4.39
N PRO A 191 7.71 -27.75 -5.12
CA PRO A 191 8.51 -28.94 -4.90
C PRO A 191 9.02 -29.04 -3.45
N PRO A 192 9.12 -30.26 -2.87
CA PRO A 192 9.73 -30.44 -1.56
C PRO A 192 11.14 -29.86 -1.49
N GLY A 193 11.47 -29.17 -0.40
CA GLY A 193 12.76 -28.54 -0.22
C GLY A 193 12.76 -27.39 0.79
N ARG A 194 13.94 -26.77 0.94
CA ARG A 194 14.14 -25.55 1.73
C ARG A 194 14.00 -24.33 0.84
N TYR A 195 13.27 -23.34 1.31
CA TYR A 195 13.04 -22.06 0.64
C TYR A 195 13.47 -20.92 1.54
N VAL A 196 14.03 -19.87 0.95
CA VAL A 196 14.18 -18.56 1.58
C VAL A 196 12.91 -17.77 1.24
N LEU A 197 12.25 -17.25 2.27
CA LEU A 197 11.17 -16.31 2.08
C LEU A 197 11.77 -14.93 1.86
N GLN A 198 11.36 -14.26 0.80
CA GLN A 198 11.72 -12.89 0.50
C GLN A 198 10.45 -12.07 0.33
N ALA A 199 10.37 -10.92 0.97
CA ALA A 199 9.32 -9.96 0.74
C ALA A 199 9.81 -8.89 -0.24
N ARG A 200 8.97 -8.55 -1.21
CA ARG A 200 9.16 -7.41 -2.11
C ARG A 200 8.09 -6.38 -1.78
N LEU A 201 8.48 -5.26 -1.17
CA LEU A 201 7.58 -4.23 -0.62
C LEU A 201 7.74 -2.89 -1.35
N ASP A 202 6.64 -2.16 -1.54
CA ASP A 202 6.57 -0.79 -2.05
C ASP A 202 5.69 0.03 -1.11
N ASP A 203 6.21 1.17 -0.66
CA ASP A 203 5.57 2.20 0.18
C ASP A 203 5.16 3.44 -0.64
N GLY A 204 5.41 3.41 -1.96
CA GLY A 204 5.26 4.52 -2.89
C GLY A 204 6.61 5.00 -3.45
N GLY A 205 7.71 4.77 -2.75
CA GLY A 205 9.07 5.08 -3.18
C GLY A 205 9.65 4.09 -4.20
N GLY A 206 9.01 2.94 -4.41
CA GLY A 206 9.45 1.86 -5.29
C GLY A 206 9.79 0.58 -4.52
N PHE A 207 9.96 -0.53 -5.25
CA PHE A 207 10.15 -1.83 -4.61
C PHE A 207 11.52 -2.03 -3.96
N GLY A 208 11.51 -2.43 -2.69
CA GLY A 208 12.65 -2.99 -1.96
C GLY A 208 12.46 -4.47 -1.62
N ASN A 209 13.56 -5.21 -1.42
CA ASN A 209 13.54 -6.61 -1.02
C ASN A 209 13.99 -6.77 0.44
N ILE A 210 13.29 -7.61 1.20
CA ILE A 210 13.55 -7.90 2.61
C ILE A 210 13.56 -9.41 2.82
N ASP A 211 14.55 -9.91 3.55
CA ASP A 211 14.58 -11.32 3.96
C ASP A 211 13.50 -11.59 5.00
N ALA A 212 12.63 -12.56 4.71
CA ALA A 212 11.44 -12.87 5.50
C ALA A 212 11.56 -14.24 6.23
N GLY A 213 12.77 -14.79 6.28
CA GLY A 213 13.08 -16.06 6.96
C GLY A 213 13.15 -17.25 6.02
N GLU A 214 12.94 -18.45 6.58
CA GLU A 214 13.02 -19.70 5.84
C GLU A 214 11.73 -20.51 5.96
N LEU A 215 11.43 -21.27 4.92
CA LEU A 215 10.26 -22.13 4.82
C LEU A 215 10.66 -23.53 4.33
N MET A 216 10.23 -24.56 5.07
CA MET A 216 10.36 -25.95 4.62
C MET A 216 9.06 -26.40 3.95
N VAL A 217 9.19 -26.98 2.75
CA VAL A 217 8.11 -27.64 2.00
C VAL A 217 8.40 -29.13 1.96
N GLY A 218 7.44 -29.98 2.34
CA GLY A 218 7.58 -31.44 2.21
C GLY A 218 8.72 -32.04 3.05
N GLY A 219 8.52 -32.11 4.35
CA GLY A 219 9.35 -32.87 5.28
C GLY A 219 8.55 -33.19 6.54
N ALA A 220 8.65 -34.42 7.05
CA ALA A 220 8.19 -34.71 8.40
C ALA A 220 9.09 -33.94 9.38
N ARG A 221 8.48 -33.23 10.33
CA ARG A 221 9.21 -32.64 11.46
C ARG A 221 9.84 -33.74 12.30
#